data_AF-A0A0L0J0Z2-F1
#
_entry.id   AF-A0A0L0J0Z2-F1
#
_cell.length_a   1.000
_cell.length_b   1.000
_cell.length_c   1.000
_cell.angle_alpha   90.00
_cell.angle_beta   90.00
_cell.angle_gamma   90.00
#
_symmetry.space_group_name_H-M   'P 1'
#
loop_
_entity.id
_entity.type
_entity.pdbx_description
1 polymer ?
#
loop_
_entity_poly.entity_id
_entity_poly.type
_entity_poly.pdbx_seq_one_letter_code
_entity_poly.pdbx_strand_id
1 'polypeptide(L)' 'MSNLCRLGFAALAGFAFYRAATAPAYTGDYPDIRNAGPQEMKNPPEDWDKVDEESDESFPASDPPANY' A
#
# COMPACT_ATOMS: atom_id res chain seq x y z
N MET A 1 1.36 50.31 -3.44
CA MET A 1 1.49 48.85 -3.60
C MET A 1 1.32 48.20 -2.24
N SER A 2 0.13 47.65 -1.97
CA SER A 2 -0.40 47.38 -0.63
C SER A 2 0.29 46.21 0.08
N ASN A 3 0.58 46.36 1.38
CA ASN A 3 1.17 45.36 2.27
C ASN A 3 0.42 44.01 2.29
N LEU A 4 -0.85 44.04 1.86
CA LEU A 4 -1.70 42.87 1.72
C LEU A 4 -1.15 41.84 0.71
N CYS A 5 -0.53 42.27 -0.39
CA CYS A 5 0.10 41.36 -1.35
C CYS A 5 1.32 40.64 -0.77
N ARG A 6 2.10 41.31 0.10
CA ARG A 6 3.29 40.72 0.74
C ARG A 6 2.93 39.68 1.79
N LEU A 7 1.87 39.93 2.56
CA LEU A 7 1.32 38.97 3.52
C LEU A 7 0.76 37.72 2.82
N GLY A 8 0.06 37.88 1.70
CA GLY A 8 -0.41 36.75 0.90
C GLY A 8 0.72 35.88 0.35
N PHE A 9 1.78 36.51 -0.19
CA PHE A 9 2.97 35.78 -0.65
C PHE A 9 3.70 35.06 0.48
N ALA A 10 3.87 35.71 1.63
CA ALA A 10 4.52 35.09 2.79
C ALA A 10 3.74 33.89 3.33
N ALA A 11 2.41 33.98 3.36
CA ALA A 11 1.55 32.86 3.77
C ALA A 11 1.64 31.67 2.80
N LEU A 12 1.61 31.93 1.48
CA LEU A 12 1.76 30.88 0.47
C LEU A 12 3.15 30.23 0.51
N ALA A 13 4.20 31.03 0.64
CA ALA A 13 5.57 30.52 0.75
C ALA A 13 5.77 29.69 2.04
N GLY A 14 5.24 30.17 3.17
CA GLY A 14 5.27 29.45 4.43
C GLY A 14 4.50 28.13 4.39
N PHE A 15 3.31 28.11 3.77
CA PHE A 15 2.52 26.89 3.59
C PHE A 15 3.22 25.88 2.66
N ALA A 16 3.80 26.34 1.55
CA ALA A 16 4.56 25.49 0.65
C ALA A 16 5.79 24.88 1.35
N PHE A 17 6.52 25.68 2.14
CA PHE A 17 7.64 25.20 2.94
C PHE A 17 7.20 24.18 4.00
N TYR A 18 6.13 24.47 4.75
CA TYR A 18 5.57 23.53 5.72
C TYR A 18 5.23 22.19 5.07
N ARG A 19 4.55 22.19 3.92
CA ARG A 19 4.22 20.97 3.18
C ARG A 19 5.45 20.19 2.74
N ALA A 20 6.50 20.86 2.28
CA ALA A 20 7.74 20.20 1.88
C ALA A 20 8.51 19.63 3.07
N ALA A 21 8.56 20.36 4.19
CA ALA A 21 9.26 19.96 5.40
C ALA A 21 8.57 18.81 6.16
N THR A 22 7.24 18.67 6.03
CA THR A 22 6.46 17.63 6.70
C THR A 22 5.93 16.56 5.75
N ALA A 23 6.31 16.59 4.47
CA ALA A 23 5.92 15.52 3.55
C ALA A 23 6.56 14.20 4.02
N PRO A 24 5.79 13.11 4.12
CA PRO A 24 6.40 11.81 4.41
C PRO A 24 7.37 11.48 3.29
N ALA A 25 8.55 10.97 3.65
CA ALA A 25 9.46 10.37 2.68
C ALA A 25 8.82 9.08 2.18
N TYR A 26 8.19 9.14 1.00
CA TYR A 26 7.76 7.94 0.30
C TYR A 26 9.01 7.31 -0.32
N THR A 27 9.53 6.28 0.32
CA THR A 27 10.72 5.56 -0.16
C THR A 27 10.41 4.63 -1.32
N GLY A 28 9.13 4.35 -1.61
CA GLY A 28 8.73 3.43 -2.68
C GLY A 28 9.13 1.95 -2.45
N ASP A 29 9.97 1.70 -1.45
CA ASP A 29 10.38 0.37 -1.01
C ASP A 29 9.23 -0.29 -0.24
N TYR A 30 8.30 -0.88 -0.98
CA TYR A 30 7.52 -1.98 -0.44
C TYR A 30 8.43 -3.22 -0.40
N PRO A 31 8.38 -4.03 0.67
CA PRO A 31 9.00 -5.35 0.60
C PRO A 31 8.39 -6.10 -0.59
N ASP A 32 9.23 -6.86 -1.31
CA ASP A 32 8.73 -7.77 -2.33
C ASP A 32 7.76 -8.75 -1.68
N ILE A 33 6.46 -8.62 -2.01
CA ILE A 33 5.43 -9.49 -1.49
C ILE A 33 5.39 -10.70 -2.40
N ARG A 34 5.97 -11.81 -1.95
CA ARG A 34 5.85 -13.10 -2.65
C ARG A 34 4.37 -13.46 -2.85
N ASN A 35 4.05 -14.05 -4.00
CA ASN A 35 2.69 -14.55 -4.23
C ASN A 35 2.35 -15.65 -3.21
N ALA A 36 1.05 -15.83 -2.98
CA ALA A 36 0.51 -16.94 -2.20
C ALA A 36 0.60 -18.27 -2.98
N GLY A 37 0.34 -19.39 -2.32
CA GLY A 37 0.31 -20.71 -2.94
C GLY A 37 1.60 -21.55 -2.81
N PRO A 38 1.50 -22.87 -3.03
CA PRO A 38 2.56 -23.85 -2.75
C PRO A 38 3.79 -23.69 -3.64
N GLN A 39 3.64 -23.19 -4.86
CA GLN A 39 4.75 -23.01 -5.82
C GLN A 39 5.76 -21.94 -5.34
N GLU A 40 5.30 -21.02 -4.51
CA GLU A 40 6.06 -19.89 -3.98
C GLU A 40 6.48 -20.11 -2.52
N MET A 41 6.21 -21.31 -1.98
CA MET A 41 6.68 -21.76 -0.67
C MET A 41 8.09 -22.33 -0.76
N LYS A 42 8.95 -21.95 0.19
CA LYS A 42 10.30 -22.53 0.33
C LYS A 42 10.26 -24.04 0.61
N ASN A 43 9.22 -24.50 1.30
CA ASN A 43 9.00 -25.87 1.72
C ASN A 43 7.52 -26.22 1.48
N PRO A 44 7.12 -26.57 0.24
CA PRO A 44 5.73 -26.92 -0.04
C PRO A 44 5.32 -28.22 0.67
N PRO A 45 4.05 -28.36 1.07
CA PRO A 45 3.52 -29.62 1.56
C PRO A 45 3.44 -30.67 0.43
N GLU A 46 3.48 -31.95 0.80
CA GLU A 46 3.37 -33.06 -0.16
C GLU A 46 1.97 -33.14 -0.79
N ASP A 47 0.95 -32.90 0.04
CA ASP A 47 -0.45 -32.81 -0.37
C ASP A 47 -0.91 -31.35 -0.22
N TRP A 48 -1.41 -30.78 -1.30
CA TRP A 48 -2.08 -29.48 -1.34
C TRP A 48 -3.30 -29.64 -2.22
N ASP A 49 -4.48 -29.54 -1.63
CA ASP A 49 -5.73 -29.74 -2.35
C ASP A 49 -6.44 -28.41 -2.66
N LYS A 50 -7.56 -28.53 -3.37
CA LYS A 50 -8.34 -27.37 -3.80
C LYS A 50 -8.99 -26.63 -2.62
N VAL A 51 -9.29 -27.33 -1.53
CA VAL A 51 -9.85 -26.72 -0.31
C VAL A 51 -8.77 -25.90 0.40
N ASP A 52 -7.52 -26.39 0.43
CA ASP A 52 -6.37 -25.66 0.98
C ASP A 52 -6.13 -24.34 0.23
N GLU A 53 -6.13 -24.37 -1.11
CA GLU A 53 -5.96 -23.16 -1.94
C GLU A 53 -7.07 -22.14 -1.70
N GLU A 54 -8.34 -22.59 -1.72
CA GLU A 54 -9.50 -21.71 -1.52
C GLU A 54 -9.55 -21.08 -0.13
N SER A 55 -9.05 -21.79 0.89
CA SER A 55 -8.93 -21.23 2.23
C SER A 55 -7.84 -20.15 2.29
N ASP A 56 -6.73 -20.29 1.55
CA ASP A 56 -5.63 -19.31 1.53
C ASP A 56 -6.03 -18.04 0.77
N GLU A 57 -6.76 -18.18 -0.35
CA GLU A 57 -7.25 -17.05 -1.17
C GLU A 57 -8.34 -16.21 -0.48
N SER A 58 -9.00 -16.74 0.55
CA SER A 58 -10.13 -16.09 1.25
C SER A 58 -9.76 -14.87 2.11
N PHE A 59 -8.46 -14.55 2.26
CA PHE A 59 -7.98 -13.39 3.00
C PHE A 59 -7.07 -12.50 2.13
N PRO A 60 -7.41 -11.23 1.85
CA PRO A 60 -8.51 -10.39 2.33
C PRO A 60 -9.81 -10.44 1.49
N ALA A 61 -9.89 -11.35 0.51
CA ALA A 61 -11.03 -11.44 -0.41
C ALA A 61 -12.24 -12.10 0.28
N SER A 62 -13.13 -11.27 0.84
CA SER A 62 -14.36 -11.68 1.54
C SER A 62 -15.39 -12.45 0.70
N ASP A 63 -15.08 -12.82 -0.55
CA ASP A 63 -15.99 -13.59 -1.39
C ASP A 63 -15.69 -15.09 -1.19
N PRO A 64 -16.64 -15.88 -0.67
CA PRO A 64 -16.46 -17.32 -0.55
C PRO A 64 -16.20 -17.94 -1.94
N PRO A 65 -15.38 -19.00 -2.03
CA PRO A 65 -15.06 -19.65 -3.29
C PRO A 65 -16.35 -20.10 -3.99
N ALA A 66 -16.66 -19.48 -5.13
CA ALA A 66 -17.83 -19.79 -5.94
C ALA A 66 -17.57 -21.03 -6.81
N ASN A 67 -17.51 -22.21 -6.19
CA ASN A 67 -17.48 -23.48 -6.91
C ASN A 67 -18.88 -24.09 -6.99
N TYR A 68 -19.68 -23.61 -7.95
CA TYR A 68 -20.94 -24.24 -8.36
C TYR A 68 -20.85 -24.70 -9.81
#